data_AF-A0AAW7YCX1-F1
#
_entry.id   AF-A0AAW7YCX1-F1
#
_cell.length_a   1.000
_cell.length_b   1.000
_cell.length_c   1.000
_cell.angle_alpha   90.00
_cell.angle_beta   90.00
_cell.angle_gamma   90.00
#
_symmetry.space_group_name_H-M   'P 1'
#
loop_
_entity.id
_entity.type
_entity.pdbx_description
1 polymer ?
#
loop_
_entity_poly.entity_id
_entity_poly.type
_entity_poly.pdbx_seq_one_letter_code
_entity_poly.pdbx_strand_id
1 'polypeptide(L)'
;MNTLIELVGVNQELLIYLAIDITIAIALLGAMRFLLGLTSQVNTTEELAHKDNFAFGVSVAGSILALGIVLTGAITGENAPSYLMEIVGMLAYGTYGLVLIKVGRIVQDKIALQHLNKTELIKEQNLSIGIIDAAGAIATAIIIRSVLLWVDGLSLATFIAITSGFIVAQAVLVLVTRIREGKYAKNNQEDCLQEALSEGQLALAIRYSGQVISTALAVTAASHFLIYSPDTLVVNLLGWLVFGLIMTVLVSLLTSLAKRIVLWGINLVEEVDQQHNIGVASIEMATSISIALILTALMA
;
A
#
# COMPACT_ATOMS: atom_id res chain seq x y z
N MET A 1 -15.00 16.56 -35.76
CA MET A 1 -13.94 15.71 -35.17
C MET A 1 -12.70 16.54 -34.86
N ASN A 2 -12.13 17.26 -35.84
CA ASN A 2 -10.99 18.16 -35.61
C ASN A 2 -11.28 19.27 -34.58
N THR A 3 -12.46 19.88 -34.62
CA THR A 3 -12.90 20.88 -33.62
C THR A 3 -13.00 20.32 -32.20
N LEU A 4 -13.33 19.02 -32.04
CA LEU A 4 -13.42 18.38 -30.73
C LEU A 4 -12.04 17.99 -30.21
N ILE A 5 -11.13 17.57 -31.09
CA ILE A 5 -9.73 17.26 -30.76
C ILE A 5 -8.98 18.54 -30.35
N GLU A 6 -9.19 19.65 -31.05
CA GLU A 6 -8.64 20.96 -30.69
C GLU A 6 -9.24 21.50 -29.38
N LEU A 7 -10.55 21.31 -29.14
CA LEU A 7 -11.21 21.70 -27.88
C LEU A 7 -10.75 20.87 -26.66
N VAL A 8 -10.33 19.63 -26.86
CA VAL A 8 -9.89 18.71 -25.79
C VAL A 8 -8.36 18.75 -25.60
N GLY A 9 -7.61 19.43 -26.47
CA GLY A 9 -6.16 19.56 -26.36
C GLY A 9 -5.39 18.25 -26.63
N VAL A 10 -6.03 17.24 -27.23
CA VAL A 10 -5.41 15.96 -27.54
C VAL A 10 -4.60 16.10 -28.82
N ASN A 11 -3.29 16.29 -28.70
CA ASN A 11 -2.39 16.32 -29.84
C ASN A 11 -1.65 14.97 -30.02
N GLN A 12 -1.02 14.79 -31.19
CA GLN A 12 -0.29 13.57 -31.50
C GLN A 12 0.86 13.31 -30.50
N GLU A 13 1.51 14.36 -30.02
CA GLU A 13 2.61 14.23 -29.06
C GLU A 13 2.15 13.65 -27.72
N LEU A 14 1.03 14.15 -27.18
CA LEU A 14 0.42 13.62 -25.96
C LEU A 14 0.05 12.14 -26.12
N LEU A 15 -0.50 11.75 -27.27
CA LEU A 15 -0.81 10.35 -27.54
C LEU A 15 0.44 9.45 -27.56
N ILE A 16 1.59 9.97 -28.01
CA ILE A 16 2.85 9.24 -28.00
C ILE A 16 3.36 9.08 -26.55
N TYR A 17 3.34 10.13 -25.73
CA TYR A 17 3.70 10.05 -24.30
C TYR A 17 2.83 9.02 -23.56
N LEU A 18 1.49 9.10 -23.73
CA LEU A 18 0.57 8.12 -23.11
C LEU A 18 0.82 6.69 -23.60
N ALA A 19 1.14 6.49 -24.88
CA ALA A 19 1.44 5.17 -25.42
C ALA A 19 2.74 4.59 -24.81
N ILE A 20 3.75 5.44 -24.60
CA ILE A 20 5.01 5.06 -23.91
C ILE A 20 4.69 4.59 -22.49
N ASP A 21 3.96 5.39 -21.71
CA ASP A 21 3.64 5.09 -20.31
C ASP A 21 2.84 3.80 -20.16
N ILE A 22 1.78 3.64 -20.96
CA ILE A 22 0.93 2.44 -20.93
C ILE A 22 1.75 1.20 -21.31
N THR A 23 2.62 1.30 -22.32
CA THR A 23 3.46 0.17 -22.75
C THR A 23 4.42 -0.25 -21.65
N ILE A 24 5.11 0.71 -21.03
CA ILE A 24 6.03 0.43 -19.92
C ILE A 24 5.27 -0.10 -18.70
N ALA A 25 4.12 0.49 -18.37
CA ALA A 25 3.28 0.05 -17.26
C ALA A 25 2.83 -1.42 -17.44
N ILE A 26 2.33 -1.79 -18.62
CA ILE A 26 1.92 -3.17 -18.91
C ILE A 26 3.12 -4.12 -18.81
N ALA A 27 4.29 -3.74 -19.33
CA ALA A 27 5.50 -4.54 -19.23
C ALA A 27 5.92 -4.78 -17.76
N LEU A 28 5.91 -3.75 -16.93
CA LEU A 28 6.24 -3.84 -15.50
C LEU A 28 5.20 -4.66 -14.72
N LEU A 29 3.89 -4.50 -15.01
CA LEU A 29 2.83 -5.30 -14.41
C LEU A 29 2.97 -6.79 -14.77
N GLY A 30 3.31 -7.09 -16.03
CA GLY A 30 3.63 -8.45 -16.47
C GLY A 30 4.85 -9.04 -15.76
N ALA A 31 5.90 -8.25 -15.55
CA ALA A 31 7.09 -8.66 -14.81
C ALA A 31 6.79 -8.98 -13.34
N MET A 32 5.81 -8.33 -12.71
CA MET A 32 5.47 -8.53 -11.30
C MET A 32 5.12 -9.99 -10.98
N ARG A 33 4.30 -10.65 -11.80
CA ARG A 33 3.95 -12.07 -11.62
C ARG A 33 5.20 -12.96 -11.62
N PHE A 34 6.11 -12.73 -12.56
CA PHE A 34 7.34 -13.50 -12.68
C PHE A 34 8.26 -13.30 -11.45
N LEU A 35 8.44 -12.06 -11.02
CA LEU A 35 9.26 -11.73 -9.86
C LEU A 35 8.71 -12.31 -8.55
N LEU A 36 7.39 -12.39 -8.41
CA LEU A 36 6.74 -13.06 -7.27
C LEU A 36 6.97 -14.56 -7.29
N GLY A 37 6.82 -15.22 -8.44
CA GLY A 37 7.11 -16.65 -8.59
C GLY A 37 8.55 -16.98 -8.20
N LEU A 38 9.51 -16.18 -8.66
CA LEU A 38 10.93 -16.32 -8.30
C LEU A 38 11.17 -16.11 -6.81
N THR A 39 10.63 -15.03 -6.24
CA THR A 39 10.86 -14.67 -4.83
C THR A 39 10.25 -15.71 -3.89
N SER A 40 9.07 -16.23 -4.22
CA SER A 40 8.40 -17.26 -3.43
C SER A 40 8.90 -18.68 -3.74
N GLN A 41 9.78 -18.86 -4.73
CA GLN A 41 10.24 -20.17 -5.21
C GLN A 41 9.07 -21.12 -5.56
N VAL A 42 8.11 -20.61 -6.36
CA VAL A 42 6.94 -21.38 -6.82
C VAL A 42 6.74 -21.24 -8.31
N ASN A 43 6.17 -22.27 -8.94
CA ASN A 43 5.63 -22.14 -10.29
C ASN A 43 4.28 -21.44 -10.21
N THR A 44 4.19 -20.21 -10.72
CA THR A 44 2.95 -19.43 -10.63
C THR A 44 1.77 -20.04 -11.39
N THR A 45 2.02 -20.78 -12.48
CA THR A 45 0.95 -21.47 -13.22
C THR A 45 0.44 -22.67 -12.42
N GLU A 46 1.33 -23.40 -11.76
CA GLU A 46 0.94 -24.49 -10.86
C GLU A 46 0.08 -23.99 -9.69
N GLU A 47 0.54 -22.94 -9.00
CA GLU A 47 -0.20 -22.36 -7.88
C GLU A 47 -1.57 -21.81 -8.30
N LEU A 48 -1.66 -21.13 -9.46
CA LEU A 48 -2.89 -20.44 -9.86
C LEU A 48 -3.89 -21.32 -10.62
N ALA A 49 -3.43 -22.28 -11.44
CA ALA A 49 -4.29 -23.01 -12.39
C ALA A 49 -4.44 -24.49 -12.08
N HIS A 50 -3.56 -25.07 -11.26
CA HIS A 50 -3.60 -26.50 -10.92
C HIS A 50 -3.93 -26.73 -9.44
N LYS A 51 -3.37 -25.93 -8.54
CA LYS A 51 -3.65 -26.01 -7.09
C LYS A 51 -4.83 -25.15 -6.64
N ASP A 52 -5.32 -24.25 -7.49
CA ASP A 52 -6.32 -23.24 -7.16
C ASP A 52 -5.98 -22.47 -5.87
N ASN A 53 -4.70 -22.11 -5.69
CA ASN A 53 -4.22 -21.45 -4.49
C ASN A 53 -4.73 -19.99 -4.43
N PHE A 54 -5.88 -19.81 -3.78
CA PHE A 54 -6.50 -18.49 -3.61
C PHE A 54 -5.61 -17.52 -2.83
N ALA A 55 -4.85 -18.00 -1.84
CA ALA A 55 -3.94 -17.15 -1.07
C ALA A 55 -2.85 -16.56 -1.97
N PHE A 56 -2.25 -17.38 -2.81
CA PHE A 56 -1.26 -16.94 -3.80
C PHE A 56 -1.91 -16.02 -4.84
N GLY A 57 -3.10 -16.35 -5.32
CA GLY A 57 -3.87 -15.51 -6.25
C GLY A 57 -4.14 -14.10 -5.71
N VAL A 58 -4.63 -13.99 -4.46
CA VAL A 58 -4.89 -12.71 -3.81
C VAL A 58 -3.60 -11.92 -3.57
N SER A 59 -2.51 -12.56 -3.12
CA SER A 59 -1.20 -11.91 -2.95
C SER A 59 -0.66 -11.35 -4.28
N VAL A 60 -0.78 -12.10 -5.38
CA VAL A 60 -0.40 -11.65 -6.73
C VAL A 60 -1.28 -10.50 -7.19
N ALA A 61 -2.60 -10.58 -7.02
CA ALA A 61 -3.52 -9.52 -7.39
C ALA A 61 -3.23 -8.22 -6.64
N GLY A 62 -3.01 -8.29 -5.32
CA GLY A 62 -2.64 -7.13 -4.50
C GLY A 62 -1.30 -6.53 -4.91
N SER A 63 -0.34 -7.37 -5.31
CA SER A 63 0.96 -6.93 -5.80
C SER A 63 0.89 -6.22 -7.16
N ILE A 64 0.04 -6.70 -8.08
CA ILE A 64 -0.24 -6.05 -9.37
C ILE A 64 -0.91 -4.69 -9.13
N LEU A 65 -1.91 -4.64 -8.25
CA LEU A 65 -2.57 -3.39 -7.86
C LEU A 65 -1.59 -2.41 -7.21
N ALA A 66 -0.73 -2.89 -6.30
CA ALA A 66 0.30 -2.09 -5.66
C ALA A 66 1.23 -1.44 -6.69
N LEU A 67 1.73 -2.20 -7.67
CA LEU A 67 2.55 -1.64 -8.74
C LEU A 67 1.75 -0.62 -9.58
N GLY A 68 0.50 -0.91 -9.92
CA GLY A 68 -0.37 0.05 -10.61
C GLY A 68 -0.48 1.38 -9.86
N ILE A 69 -0.72 1.34 -8.55
CA ILE A 69 -0.76 2.54 -7.68
C ILE A 69 0.56 3.31 -7.75
N VAL A 70 1.71 2.63 -7.62
CA VAL A 70 3.03 3.27 -7.73
C VAL A 70 3.21 3.97 -9.08
N LEU A 71 2.85 3.30 -10.17
CA LEU A 71 3.00 3.84 -11.52
C LEU A 71 2.17 5.11 -11.74
N THR A 72 1.01 5.24 -11.09
CA THR A 72 0.26 6.51 -11.13
C THR A 72 0.95 7.69 -10.44
N GLY A 73 2.01 7.44 -9.66
CA GLY A 73 2.88 8.49 -9.11
C GLY A 73 4.08 8.80 -9.99
N ALA A 74 4.43 7.90 -10.91
CA ALA A 74 5.49 8.10 -11.90
C ALA A 74 4.98 8.82 -13.16
N ILE A 75 3.70 8.61 -13.51
CA ILE A 75 3.03 9.30 -14.62
C ILE A 75 2.65 10.70 -14.15
N THR A 76 3.41 11.71 -14.58
CA THR A 76 3.14 13.12 -14.27
C THR A 76 2.18 13.75 -15.26
N GLY A 77 1.45 14.79 -14.85
CA GLY A 77 0.55 15.53 -15.76
C GLY A 77 1.26 16.45 -16.77
N GLU A 78 2.56 16.66 -16.60
CA GLU A 78 3.41 17.43 -17.51
C GLU A 78 4.26 16.49 -18.36
N ASN A 79 4.33 16.76 -19.67
CA ASN A 79 5.15 15.98 -20.60
C ASN A 79 6.63 16.19 -20.29
N ALA A 80 7.42 15.12 -20.30
CA ALA A 80 8.87 15.25 -20.22
C ALA A 80 9.43 16.10 -21.39
N PRO A 81 10.64 16.68 -21.24
CA PRO A 81 11.29 17.44 -22.32
C PRO A 81 11.56 16.63 -23.60
N SER A 82 11.53 15.30 -23.52
CA SER A 82 11.69 14.40 -24.66
C SER A 82 11.11 13.01 -24.38
N TYR A 83 10.75 12.28 -25.43
CA TYR A 83 10.30 10.89 -25.33
C TYR A 83 11.32 9.96 -24.64
N LEU A 84 12.62 10.19 -24.86
CA LEU A 84 13.66 9.40 -24.20
C LEU A 84 13.65 9.65 -22.68
N MET A 85 13.45 10.90 -22.26
CA MET A 85 13.38 11.25 -20.85
C MET A 85 12.13 10.67 -20.18
N GLU A 86 11.01 10.61 -20.90
CA GLU A 86 9.81 9.89 -20.44
C GLU A 86 10.09 8.41 -20.20
N ILE A 87 10.66 7.73 -21.19
CA ILE A 87 11.00 6.30 -21.09
C ILE A 87 11.91 6.03 -19.91
N VAL A 88 12.97 6.85 -19.76
CA VAL A 88 13.93 6.71 -18.66
C VAL A 88 13.28 7.00 -17.31
N GLY A 89 12.47 8.05 -17.19
CA GLY A 89 11.78 8.43 -15.95
C GLY A 89 10.80 7.34 -15.51
N MET A 90 9.94 6.90 -16.42
CA MET A 90 8.94 5.87 -16.17
C MET A 90 9.57 4.52 -15.81
N LEU A 91 10.65 4.12 -16.49
CA LEU A 91 11.41 2.93 -16.11
C LEU A 91 12.14 3.10 -14.77
N ALA A 92 12.76 4.24 -14.51
CA ALA A 92 13.50 4.47 -13.28
C ALA A 92 12.57 4.45 -12.06
N TYR A 93 11.47 5.21 -12.07
CA TYR A 93 10.50 5.21 -10.97
C TYR A 93 9.72 3.90 -10.88
N GLY A 94 9.30 3.33 -12.02
CA GLY A 94 8.58 2.06 -12.03
C GLY A 94 9.41 0.90 -11.47
N THR A 95 10.67 0.76 -11.90
CA THR A 95 11.56 -0.30 -11.39
C THR A 95 11.97 -0.04 -9.93
N TYR A 96 12.25 1.21 -9.57
CA TYR A 96 12.59 1.56 -8.19
C TYR A 96 11.42 1.33 -7.23
N GLY A 97 10.22 1.72 -7.62
CA GLY A 97 8.99 1.46 -6.86
C GLY A 97 8.71 -0.03 -6.72
N LEU A 98 8.98 -0.84 -7.74
CA LEU A 98 8.91 -2.31 -7.65
C LEU A 98 9.86 -2.85 -6.57
N VAL A 99 11.12 -2.40 -6.56
CA VAL A 99 12.10 -2.76 -5.53
C VAL A 99 11.60 -2.37 -4.15
N LEU A 100 11.06 -1.16 -3.98
CA LEU A 100 10.53 -0.70 -2.70
C LEU A 100 9.30 -1.51 -2.24
N ILE A 101 8.39 -1.90 -3.14
CA ILE A 101 7.28 -2.81 -2.80
C ILE A 101 7.85 -4.13 -2.26
N LYS A 102 8.87 -4.71 -2.91
CA LYS A 102 9.50 -5.95 -2.46
C LYS A 102 10.16 -5.78 -1.08
N VAL A 103 10.91 -4.71 -0.87
CA VAL A 103 11.54 -4.39 0.42
C VAL A 103 10.47 -4.18 1.50
N GLY A 104 9.38 -3.47 1.19
CA GLY A 104 8.26 -3.26 2.12
C GLY A 104 7.60 -4.56 2.53
N ARG A 105 7.42 -5.51 1.60
CA ARG A 105 6.92 -6.85 1.94
C ARG A 105 7.86 -7.61 2.89
N ILE A 106 9.17 -7.46 2.73
CA ILE A 106 10.19 -8.05 3.63
C ILE A 106 10.12 -7.40 5.01
N VAL A 107 10.02 -6.07 5.09
CA VAL A 107 9.85 -5.34 6.36
C VAL A 107 8.59 -5.83 7.08
N GLN A 108 7.49 -5.98 6.36
CA GLN A 108 6.26 -6.49 6.96
C GLN A 108 6.36 -7.94 7.42
N ASP A 109 7.06 -8.80 6.66
CA ASP A 109 7.26 -10.21 7.02
C ASP A 109 8.19 -10.37 8.24
N LYS A 110 9.33 -9.66 8.26
CA LYS A 110 10.37 -9.89 9.26
C LYS A 110 10.28 -8.97 10.48
N ILE A 111 9.65 -7.80 10.33
CA ILE A 111 9.61 -6.77 11.38
C ILE A 111 8.18 -6.54 11.87
N ALA A 112 7.19 -6.39 10.99
CA ALA A 112 5.82 -6.15 11.44
C ALA A 112 5.17 -7.44 11.99
N LEU A 113 5.25 -8.53 11.24
CA LEU A 113 4.65 -9.83 11.54
C LEU A 113 5.73 -10.90 11.78
N GLN A 114 6.61 -10.63 12.75
CA GLN A 114 7.85 -11.41 12.98
C GLN A 114 7.70 -12.87 13.45
N HIS A 115 6.49 -13.31 13.83
CA HIS A 115 6.21 -14.64 14.38
C HIS A 115 5.57 -15.58 13.37
N LEU A 116 5.37 -15.13 12.12
CA LEU A 116 4.83 -15.95 11.04
C LEU A 116 5.71 -15.89 9.80
N ASN A 117 5.61 -16.92 8.95
CA ASN A 117 6.29 -16.98 7.66
C ASN A 117 5.25 -16.80 6.55
N LYS A 118 5.12 -15.57 6.02
CA LYS A 118 4.08 -15.30 5.01
C LYS A 118 4.22 -16.17 3.76
N THR A 119 5.46 -16.41 3.33
CA THR A 119 5.71 -17.18 2.10
C THR A 119 5.26 -18.64 2.25
N GLU A 120 5.52 -19.25 3.40
CA GLU A 120 5.12 -20.63 3.68
C GLU A 120 3.60 -20.74 3.83
N LEU A 121 2.98 -19.87 4.64
CA LEU A 121 1.53 -19.88 4.84
C LEU A 121 0.76 -19.62 3.53
N ILE A 122 1.27 -18.80 2.62
CA ILE A 122 0.68 -18.62 1.29
C ILE A 122 0.81 -19.89 0.44
N LYS A 123 1.93 -20.63 0.51
CA LYS A 123 2.07 -21.93 -0.17
C LYS A 123 1.11 -22.98 0.39
N GLU A 124 0.81 -22.89 1.68
CA GLU A 124 -0.19 -23.70 2.39
C GLU A 124 -1.63 -23.22 2.17
N GLN A 125 -1.85 -22.30 1.23
CA GLN A 125 -3.16 -21.78 0.84
C GLN A 125 -3.90 -21.02 1.94
N ASN A 126 -3.18 -20.45 2.92
CA ASN A 126 -3.78 -19.60 3.94
C ASN A 126 -4.23 -18.25 3.35
N LEU A 127 -5.52 -18.17 3.03
CA LEU A 127 -6.14 -17.00 2.41
C LEU A 127 -6.00 -15.73 3.25
N SER A 128 -6.08 -15.85 4.58
CA SER A 128 -5.96 -14.72 5.51
C SER A 128 -4.60 -14.04 5.40
N ILE A 129 -3.52 -14.84 5.27
CA ILE A 129 -2.17 -14.31 5.01
C ILE A 129 -2.05 -13.76 3.59
N GLY A 130 -2.68 -14.39 2.59
CA GLY A 130 -2.75 -13.84 1.23
C GLY A 130 -3.37 -12.44 1.19
N ILE A 131 -4.44 -12.20 1.93
CA ILE A 131 -5.12 -10.90 2.07
C ILE A 131 -4.23 -9.88 2.80
N ILE A 132 -3.59 -10.29 3.91
CA ILE A 132 -2.67 -9.42 4.66
C ILE A 132 -1.49 -8.98 3.79
N ASP A 133 -0.93 -9.92 3.03
CA ASP A 133 0.20 -9.64 2.15
C ASP A 133 -0.18 -8.70 1.00
N ALA A 134 -1.36 -8.89 0.40
CA ALA A 134 -1.94 -7.99 -0.58
C ALA A 134 -2.15 -6.57 -0.01
N ALA A 135 -2.80 -6.46 1.15
CA ALA A 135 -3.08 -5.19 1.81
C ALA A 135 -1.79 -4.45 2.20
N GLY A 136 -0.79 -5.20 2.67
CA GLY A 136 0.53 -4.68 3.00
C GLY A 136 1.29 -4.13 1.79
N ALA A 137 1.22 -4.81 0.64
CA ALA A 137 1.77 -4.32 -0.62
C ALA A 137 1.05 -3.04 -1.10
N ILE A 138 -0.29 -3.02 -1.02
CA ILE A 138 -1.12 -1.85 -1.39
C ILE A 138 -0.79 -0.66 -0.49
N ALA A 139 -0.73 -0.86 0.83
CA ALA A 139 -0.36 0.18 1.80
C ALA A 139 1.03 0.77 1.51
N THR A 140 2.01 -0.09 1.20
CA THR A 140 3.35 0.34 0.80
C THR A 140 3.32 1.15 -0.50
N ALA A 141 2.56 0.71 -1.50
CA ALA A 141 2.44 1.40 -2.78
C ALA A 141 1.77 2.76 -2.68
N ILE A 142 0.72 2.92 -1.86
CA ILE A 142 0.05 4.19 -1.61
C ILE A 142 1.06 5.25 -1.14
N ILE A 143 1.95 4.85 -0.24
CA ILE A 143 2.99 5.73 0.30
C ILE A 143 4.04 6.03 -0.77
N ILE A 144 4.57 5.01 -1.45
CA ILE A 144 5.55 5.22 -2.52
C ILE A 144 5.00 6.21 -3.55
N ARG A 145 3.75 6.03 -3.98
CA ARG A 145 3.07 6.95 -4.89
C ARG A 145 3.07 8.39 -4.37
N SER A 146 2.69 8.59 -3.11
CA SER A 146 2.67 9.92 -2.50
C SER A 146 4.06 10.58 -2.48
N VAL A 147 5.11 9.81 -2.18
CA VAL A 147 6.48 10.33 -2.21
C VAL A 147 6.96 10.60 -3.63
N LEU A 148 6.59 9.77 -4.61
CA LEU A 148 6.90 10.01 -6.03
C LEU A 148 6.27 11.31 -6.55
N LEU A 149 5.02 11.60 -6.16
CA LEU A 149 4.36 12.87 -6.52
C LEU A 149 4.97 14.09 -5.82
N TRP A 150 5.67 13.89 -4.71
CA TRP A 150 6.27 14.96 -3.91
C TRP A 150 7.67 15.35 -4.39
N VAL A 151 8.44 14.41 -4.95
CA VAL A 151 9.80 14.65 -5.44
C VAL A 151 9.80 15.11 -6.89
N ASP A 152 10.86 15.82 -7.28
CA ASP A 152 11.10 16.25 -8.66
C ASP A 152 12.49 15.82 -9.17
N GLY A 153 12.57 15.56 -10.47
CA GLY A 153 13.78 15.20 -11.21
C GLY A 153 14.32 13.79 -10.95
N LEU A 154 15.33 13.36 -11.71
CA LEU A 154 15.92 12.00 -11.65
C LEU A 154 17.31 11.97 -10.98
N SER A 155 17.52 12.81 -9.98
CA SER A 155 18.82 12.96 -9.31
C SER A 155 19.02 11.93 -8.19
N LEU A 156 20.26 11.75 -7.73
CA LEU A 156 20.52 10.93 -6.54
C LEU A 156 19.75 11.43 -5.31
N ALA A 157 19.61 12.74 -5.15
CA ALA A 157 18.84 13.35 -4.05
C ALA A 157 17.37 12.93 -4.11
N THR A 158 16.79 12.82 -5.30
CA THR A 158 15.42 12.33 -5.52
C THR A 158 15.25 10.91 -4.97
N PHE A 159 16.14 9.98 -5.33
CA PHE A 159 16.06 8.60 -4.85
C PHE A 159 16.32 8.47 -3.34
N ILE A 160 17.20 9.30 -2.77
CA ILE A 160 17.39 9.40 -1.31
C ILE A 160 16.09 9.87 -0.65
N ALA A 161 15.42 10.89 -1.20
CA ALA A 161 14.16 11.40 -0.70
C ALA A 161 13.06 10.33 -0.72
N ILE A 162 12.93 9.59 -1.84
CA ILE A 162 11.99 8.48 -1.97
C ILE A 162 12.28 7.38 -0.93
N THR A 163 13.55 6.99 -0.78
CA THR A 163 13.97 6.01 0.25
C THR A 163 13.58 6.46 1.64
N SER A 164 13.82 7.74 1.94
CA SER A 164 13.63 8.30 3.28
C SER A 164 12.15 8.34 3.65
N GLY A 165 11.29 8.83 2.75
CA GLY A 165 9.84 8.79 2.92
C GLY A 165 9.32 7.36 3.10
N PHE A 166 9.83 6.42 2.31
CA PHE A 166 9.52 4.99 2.45
C PHE A 166 9.90 4.44 3.84
N ILE A 167 11.10 4.74 4.36
CA ILE A 167 11.55 4.26 5.68
C ILE A 167 10.63 4.77 6.79
N VAL A 168 10.30 6.06 6.80
CA VAL A 168 9.40 6.65 7.79
C VAL A 168 8.04 5.99 7.76
N ALA A 169 7.48 5.81 6.56
CA ALA A 169 6.21 5.14 6.38
C ALA A 169 6.20 3.70 6.87
N GLN A 170 7.24 2.91 6.54
CA GLN A 170 7.36 1.55 7.05
C GLN A 170 7.46 1.52 8.58
N ALA A 171 8.17 2.48 9.19
CA ALA A 171 8.25 2.61 10.64
C ALA A 171 6.87 2.89 11.26
N VAL A 172 6.05 3.77 10.66
CA VAL A 172 4.68 4.04 11.12
C VAL A 172 3.79 2.81 10.96
N LEU A 173 3.86 2.11 9.83
CA LEU A 173 3.08 0.87 9.62
C LEU A 173 3.46 -0.20 10.65
N VAL A 174 4.75 -0.42 10.91
CA VAL A 174 5.23 -1.34 11.95
C VAL A 174 4.71 -0.93 13.33
N LEU A 175 4.80 0.36 13.68
CA LEU A 175 4.29 0.87 14.95
C LEU A 175 2.80 0.56 15.12
N VAL A 176 2.00 0.82 14.09
CA VAL A 176 0.56 0.56 14.10
C VAL A 176 0.26 -0.93 14.24
N THR A 177 1.04 -1.80 13.58
CA THR A 177 0.95 -3.26 13.77
C THR A 177 1.23 -3.65 15.22
N ARG A 178 2.28 -3.11 15.87
CA ARG A 178 2.57 -3.41 17.28
C ARG A 178 1.49 -2.94 18.24
N ILE A 179 0.91 -1.76 17.99
CA ILE A 179 -0.23 -1.28 18.76
C ILE A 179 -1.43 -2.23 18.60
N ARG A 180 -1.64 -2.79 17.41
CA ARG A 180 -2.72 -3.74 17.15
C ARG A 180 -2.51 -5.06 17.87
N GLU A 181 -1.30 -5.60 17.86
CA GLU A 181 -0.93 -6.81 18.60
C GLU A 181 -1.23 -6.66 20.09
N GLY A 182 -0.75 -5.58 20.71
CA GLY A 182 -1.00 -5.33 22.14
C GLY A 182 -2.48 -5.14 22.48
N LYS A 183 -3.26 -4.52 21.58
CA LYS A 183 -4.72 -4.40 21.75
C LYS A 183 -5.43 -5.74 21.63
N TYR A 184 -5.00 -6.60 20.70
CA TYR A 184 -5.59 -7.91 20.51
C TYR A 184 -5.33 -8.81 21.72
N ALA A 185 -4.07 -8.90 22.18
CA ALA A 185 -3.69 -9.69 23.35
C ALA A 185 -4.51 -9.29 24.58
N LYS A 186 -4.58 -7.99 24.89
CA LYS A 186 -5.37 -7.47 26.01
C LYS A 186 -6.86 -7.85 25.97
N ASN A 187 -7.43 -7.95 24.77
CA ASN A 187 -8.85 -8.24 24.58
C ASN A 187 -9.16 -9.74 24.49
N ASN A 188 -8.15 -10.59 24.30
CA ASN A 188 -8.29 -12.02 24.05
C ASN A 188 -7.36 -12.83 24.96
N GLN A 189 -7.37 -12.53 26.27
CA GLN A 189 -6.67 -13.34 27.29
C GLN A 189 -5.15 -13.54 27.04
N GLU A 190 -4.48 -12.53 26.49
CA GLU A 190 -3.07 -12.55 26.09
C GLU A 190 -2.75 -13.49 24.91
N ASP A 191 -3.76 -13.86 24.11
CA ASP A 191 -3.56 -14.60 22.86
C ASP A 191 -2.76 -13.80 21.82
N CYS A 192 -2.00 -14.52 21.00
CA CYS A 192 -1.15 -13.94 19.98
C CYS A 192 -1.93 -13.63 18.69
N LEU A 193 -1.95 -12.35 18.29
CA LEU A 193 -2.57 -11.92 17.03
C LEU A 193 -2.02 -12.69 15.81
N GLN A 194 -0.70 -12.89 15.77
CA GLN A 194 -0.05 -13.53 14.62
C GLN A 194 -0.37 -15.02 14.51
N GLU A 195 -0.55 -15.69 15.65
CA GLU A 195 -0.96 -17.09 15.71
C GLU A 195 -2.39 -17.23 15.17
N ALA A 196 -3.32 -16.42 15.66
CA ALA A 196 -4.69 -16.33 15.15
C ALA A 196 -4.75 -16.09 13.62
N LEU A 197 -3.87 -15.23 13.10
CA LEU A 197 -3.76 -15.01 11.65
C LEU A 197 -3.20 -16.24 10.92
N SER A 198 -2.22 -16.93 11.50
CA SER A 198 -1.64 -18.17 10.94
C SER A 198 -2.63 -19.34 10.93
N GLU A 199 -3.58 -19.36 11.86
CA GLU A 199 -4.71 -20.31 11.87
C GLU A 199 -5.81 -19.96 10.85
N GLY A 200 -5.64 -18.87 10.10
CA GLY A 200 -6.53 -18.52 9.00
C GLY A 200 -7.73 -17.67 9.40
N GLN A 201 -7.69 -16.95 10.53
CA GLN A 201 -8.79 -16.06 10.94
C GLN A 201 -9.02 -14.90 9.96
N LEU A 202 -9.98 -15.10 9.05
CA LEU A 202 -10.24 -14.20 7.92
C LEU A 202 -10.78 -12.83 8.33
N ALA A 203 -11.68 -12.78 9.32
CA ALA A 203 -12.23 -11.51 9.82
C ALA A 203 -11.13 -10.62 10.41
N LEU A 204 -10.18 -11.21 11.13
CA LEU A 204 -9.04 -10.52 11.70
C LEU A 204 -8.08 -10.00 10.61
N ALA A 205 -7.84 -10.80 9.56
CA ALA A 205 -7.05 -10.39 8.40
C ALA A 205 -7.67 -9.19 7.65
N ILE A 206 -8.99 -9.18 7.46
CA ILE A 206 -9.71 -8.06 6.83
C ILE A 206 -9.60 -6.80 7.70
N ARG A 207 -9.81 -6.93 9.01
CA ARG A 207 -9.66 -5.82 9.95
C ARG A 207 -8.24 -5.24 9.94
N TYR A 208 -7.22 -6.10 9.98
CA TYR A 208 -5.82 -5.70 9.88
C TYR A 208 -5.54 -4.97 8.56
N SER A 209 -6.08 -5.48 7.45
CA SER A 209 -5.94 -4.90 6.11
C SER A 209 -6.48 -3.46 6.05
N GLY A 210 -7.66 -3.22 6.61
CA GLY A 210 -8.22 -1.87 6.73
C GLY A 210 -7.34 -0.93 7.53
N GLN A 211 -6.77 -1.40 8.63
CA GLN A 211 -5.88 -0.60 9.46
C GLN A 211 -4.59 -0.20 8.73
N VAL A 212 -3.92 -1.12 8.03
CA VAL A 212 -2.68 -0.79 7.32
C VAL A 212 -2.93 0.12 6.12
N ILE A 213 -4.01 -0.10 5.36
CA ILE A 213 -4.37 0.75 4.21
C ILE A 213 -4.78 2.15 4.67
N SER A 214 -5.63 2.27 5.70
CA SER A 214 -6.05 3.57 6.25
C SER A 214 -4.87 4.33 6.86
N THR A 215 -3.94 3.64 7.52
CA THR A 215 -2.70 4.25 8.04
C THR A 215 -1.83 4.76 6.90
N ALA A 216 -1.64 3.97 5.84
CA ALA A 216 -0.88 4.40 4.67
C ALA A 216 -1.45 5.68 4.07
N LEU A 217 -2.77 5.74 3.84
CA LEU A 217 -3.46 6.94 3.37
C LEU A 217 -3.26 8.12 4.34
N ALA A 218 -3.38 7.91 5.65
CA ALA A 218 -3.13 8.96 6.64
C ALA A 218 -1.72 9.53 6.55
N VAL A 219 -0.71 8.67 6.39
CA VAL A 219 0.69 9.08 6.23
C VAL A 219 0.89 9.85 4.93
N THR A 220 0.18 9.53 3.84
CA THR A 220 0.28 10.31 2.59
C THR A 220 -0.16 11.75 2.77
N ALA A 221 -1.10 12.04 3.68
CA ALA A 221 -1.53 13.41 3.92
C ALA A 221 -0.39 14.31 4.45
N ALA A 222 0.68 13.73 5.01
CA ALA A 222 1.86 14.47 5.44
C ALA A 222 2.60 15.13 4.26
N SER A 223 2.50 14.59 3.04
CA SER A 223 3.18 15.16 1.86
C SER A 223 2.73 16.57 1.53
N HIS A 224 1.47 16.92 1.82
CA HIS A 224 0.90 18.24 1.52
C HIS A 224 1.47 19.36 2.40
N PHE A 225 2.08 19.03 3.54
CA PHE A 225 2.65 20.00 4.47
C PHE A 225 4.14 20.28 4.24
N LEU A 226 4.76 19.59 3.27
CA LEU A 226 6.21 19.57 3.11
C LEU A 226 6.58 19.97 1.68
N ILE A 227 7.54 20.88 1.56
CA ILE A 227 8.04 21.31 0.26
C ILE A 227 9.34 20.55 -0.03
N TYR A 228 9.40 19.90 -1.18
CA TYR A 228 10.60 19.21 -1.61
C TYR A 228 11.73 20.21 -1.86
N SER A 229 12.87 19.99 -1.21
CA SER A 229 14.14 20.60 -1.54
C SER A 229 15.27 19.61 -1.23
N PRO A 230 16.26 19.45 -2.13
CA PRO A 230 17.44 18.62 -1.87
C PRO A 230 18.22 19.04 -0.62
N ASP A 231 18.16 20.32 -0.23
CA ASP A 231 18.90 20.85 0.91
C ASP A 231 18.20 20.58 2.25
N THR A 232 16.91 20.26 2.25
CA THR A 232 16.09 20.09 3.45
C THR A 232 15.64 18.65 3.70
N LEU A 233 16.27 17.66 3.06
CA LEU A 233 15.87 16.25 3.15
C LEU A 233 15.71 15.75 4.59
N VAL A 234 16.61 16.11 5.51
CA VAL A 234 16.53 15.69 6.93
C VAL A 234 15.33 16.34 7.63
N VAL A 235 15.09 17.63 7.39
CA VAL A 235 13.95 18.35 7.97
C VAL A 235 12.64 17.80 7.43
N ASN A 236 12.58 17.55 6.12
CA ASN A 236 11.44 16.93 5.47
C ASN A 236 11.17 15.53 6.01
N LEU A 237 12.22 14.73 6.24
CA LEU A 237 12.08 13.40 6.83
C LEU A 237 11.46 13.43 8.23
N LEU A 238 11.95 14.34 9.08
CA LEU A 238 11.38 14.55 10.42
C LEU A 238 9.94 15.06 10.34
N GLY A 239 9.67 15.98 9.41
CA GLY A 239 8.32 16.46 9.13
C GLY A 239 7.38 15.32 8.73
N TRP A 240 7.78 14.47 7.80
CA TRP A 240 7.03 13.29 7.37
C TRP A 240 6.70 12.36 8.54
N LEU A 241 7.67 12.12 9.43
CA LEU A 241 7.46 11.28 10.61
C LEU A 241 6.46 11.92 11.57
N VAL A 242 6.64 13.21 11.90
CA VAL A 242 5.79 13.93 12.86
C VAL A 242 4.37 14.07 12.33
N PHE A 243 4.19 14.60 11.12
CA PHE A 243 2.87 14.73 10.51
C PHE A 243 2.25 13.36 10.24
N GLY A 244 3.01 12.38 9.77
CA GLY A 244 2.51 11.01 9.57
C GLY A 244 1.97 10.40 10.86
N LEU A 245 2.65 10.58 11.99
CA LEU A 245 2.17 10.14 13.31
C LEU A 245 0.90 10.90 13.75
N ILE A 246 0.89 12.24 13.60
CA ILE A 246 -0.29 13.06 13.93
C ILE A 246 -1.50 12.62 13.11
N MET A 247 -1.32 12.43 11.81
CA MET A 247 -2.39 12.01 10.90
C MET A 247 -2.86 10.59 11.21
N THR A 248 -1.94 9.69 11.57
CA THR A 248 -2.29 8.33 12.01
C THR A 248 -3.14 8.34 13.29
N VAL A 249 -2.78 9.18 14.27
CA VAL A 249 -3.57 9.37 15.49
C VAL A 249 -4.95 9.94 15.15
N LEU A 250 -5.00 10.96 14.29
CA LEU A 250 -6.24 11.59 13.86
C LEU A 250 -7.18 10.60 13.15
N VAL A 251 -6.68 9.83 12.18
CA VAL A 251 -7.46 8.76 11.52
C VAL A 251 -7.93 7.72 12.54
N SER A 252 -7.09 7.32 13.49
CA SER A 252 -7.49 6.36 14.53
C SER A 252 -8.63 6.91 15.41
N LEU A 253 -8.59 8.19 15.78
CA LEU A 253 -9.64 8.84 16.58
C LEU A 253 -10.95 8.96 15.80
N LEU A 254 -10.88 9.48 14.57
CA LEU A 254 -12.04 9.65 13.68
C LEU A 254 -12.66 8.31 13.33
N THR A 255 -11.85 7.30 13.03
CA THR A 255 -12.32 5.93 12.79
C THR A 255 -13.00 5.36 14.03
N SER A 256 -12.46 5.60 15.23
CA SER A 256 -13.09 5.15 16.48
C SER A 256 -14.46 5.79 16.69
N LEU A 257 -14.61 7.08 16.37
CA LEU A 257 -15.89 7.78 16.42
C LEU A 257 -16.87 7.23 15.35
N ALA A 258 -16.41 7.13 14.10
CA ALA A 258 -17.22 6.64 12.99
C ALA A 258 -17.74 5.22 13.25
N LYS A 259 -16.90 4.32 13.77
CA LYS A 259 -17.29 2.95 14.12
C LYS A 259 -18.37 2.89 15.19
N ARG A 260 -18.35 3.80 16.19
CA ARG A 260 -19.40 3.86 17.21
C ARG A 260 -20.78 4.21 16.63
N ILE A 261 -20.80 4.93 15.51
CA ILE A 261 -22.02 5.34 14.82
C ILE A 261 -22.45 4.26 13.82
N VAL A 262 -21.54 3.82 12.94
CA VAL A 262 -21.82 2.88 11.85
C VAL A 262 -22.13 1.47 12.38
N LEU A 263 -21.40 1.03 13.41
CA LEU A 263 -21.58 -0.29 14.03
C LEU A 263 -22.23 -0.13 15.41
N TRP A 264 -23.24 0.74 15.49
CA TRP A 264 -23.94 1.02 16.73
C TRP A 264 -24.59 -0.25 17.30
N GLY A 265 -24.35 -0.53 18.58
CA GLY A 265 -24.86 -1.71 19.27
C GLY A 265 -24.07 -3.00 19.02
N ILE A 266 -22.98 -2.96 18.24
CA ILE A 266 -22.19 -4.15 17.88
C ILE A 266 -20.90 -4.20 18.72
N ASN A 267 -20.68 -5.31 19.42
CA ASN A 267 -19.43 -5.55 20.15
C ASN A 267 -18.33 -6.03 19.18
N LEU A 268 -17.49 -5.10 18.73
CA LEU A 268 -16.45 -5.37 17.74
C LEU A 268 -15.42 -6.44 18.16
N VAL A 269 -15.11 -6.56 19.45
CA VAL A 269 -14.15 -7.56 19.92
C VAL A 269 -14.76 -8.94 19.79
N GLU A 270 -15.94 -9.12 20.37
CA GLU A 270 -16.68 -10.37 20.33
C GLU A 270 -16.98 -10.82 18.89
N GLU A 271 -17.55 -9.94 18.08
CA GLU A 271 -17.99 -10.28 16.72
C GLU A 271 -16.82 -10.67 15.81
N VAL A 272 -15.70 -9.94 15.86
CA VAL A 272 -14.61 -10.17 14.90
C VAL A 272 -13.51 -11.05 15.47
N ASP A 273 -13.08 -10.80 16.71
CA ASP A 273 -11.96 -11.54 17.29
C ASP A 273 -12.40 -12.94 17.75
N GLN A 274 -13.63 -13.09 18.26
CA GLN A 274 -14.11 -14.37 18.84
C GLN A 274 -15.08 -15.13 17.92
N GLN A 275 -15.99 -14.44 17.24
CA GLN A 275 -17.00 -15.06 16.36
C GLN A 275 -16.60 -15.08 14.88
N HIS A 276 -15.44 -14.49 14.53
CA HIS A 276 -14.91 -14.44 13.17
C HIS A 276 -15.89 -13.84 12.13
N ASN A 277 -16.67 -12.83 12.53
CA ASN A 277 -17.65 -12.18 11.68
C ASN A 277 -16.98 -11.31 10.59
N ILE A 278 -16.85 -11.89 9.40
CA ILE A 278 -16.27 -11.26 8.21
C ILE A 278 -17.08 -10.03 7.76
N GLY A 279 -18.40 -10.02 7.96
CA GLY A 279 -19.26 -8.90 7.59
C GLY A 279 -18.96 -7.66 8.41
N VAL A 280 -18.89 -7.80 9.74
CA VAL A 280 -18.54 -6.71 10.65
C VAL A 280 -17.11 -6.22 10.39
N ALA A 281 -16.16 -7.14 10.18
CA ALA A 281 -14.78 -6.78 9.83
C ALA A 281 -14.69 -5.99 8.51
N SER A 282 -15.49 -6.35 7.51
CA SER A 282 -15.53 -5.66 6.21
C SER A 282 -16.10 -4.24 6.34
N ILE A 283 -17.15 -4.05 7.14
CA ILE A 283 -17.70 -2.71 7.42
C ILE A 283 -16.68 -1.86 8.17
N GLU A 284 -15.97 -2.44 9.14
CA GLU A 284 -14.90 -1.75 9.86
C GLU A 284 -13.75 -1.32 8.93
N MET A 285 -13.30 -2.23 8.06
CA MET A 285 -12.30 -1.93 7.03
C MET A 285 -12.76 -0.77 6.14
N ALA A 286 -13.95 -0.87 5.54
CA ALA A 286 -14.48 0.14 4.65
C ALA A 286 -14.65 1.51 5.34
N THR A 287 -15.08 1.51 6.60
CA THR A 287 -15.20 2.74 7.41
C THR A 287 -13.83 3.38 7.63
N SER A 288 -12.81 2.60 8.02
CA SER A 288 -11.46 3.12 8.26
C SER A 288 -10.82 3.71 7.00
N ILE A 289 -10.96 3.02 5.86
CA ILE A 289 -10.44 3.48 4.57
C ILE A 289 -11.18 4.75 4.13
N SER A 290 -12.51 4.79 4.23
CA SER A 290 -13.31 5.97 3.88
C SER A 290 -12.89 7.21 4.67
N ILE A 291 -12.71 7.07 5.99
CA ILE A 291 -12.24 8.19 6.84
C ILE A 291 -10.85 8.66 6.43
N ALA A 292 -9.92 7.73 6.15
CA ALA A 292 -8.58 8.10 5.72
C ALA A 292 -8.59 8.79 4.34
N LEU A 293 -9.43 8.34 3.39
CA LEU A 293 -9.60 9.00 2.09
C LEU A 293 -10.17 10.41 2.24
N ILE A 294 -11.23 10.59 3.04
CA ILE A 294 -11.81 11.91 3.33
C ILE A 294 -10.75 12.81 3.94
N LEU A 295 -9.99 12.31 4.92
CA LEU A 295 -8.95 13.11 5.56
C LEU A 295 -7.83 13.48 4.57
N THR A 296 -7.42 12.56 3.71
CA THR A 296 -6.41 12.84 2.67
C THR A 296 -6.90 13.95 1.73
N ALA A 297 -8.16 13.87 1.29
CA ALA A 297 -8.76 14.88 0.42
C ALA A 297 -8.92 16.26 1.09
N LEU A 298 -9.18 16.32 2.40
CA LEU A 298 -9.29 17.57 3.15
C LEU A 298 -7.94 18.30 3.32
N MET A 299 -6.82 17.59 3.14
CA MET A 299 -5.47 18.13 3.31
C MET A 299 -4.78 18.44 1.98
N ALA A 300 -5.36 18.00 0.85
CA ALA A 300 -4.84 18.21 -0.49
C ALA A 300 -5.18 19.60 -1.03
#